data_AF-A0A401TD49-F1
#
_entry.id   AF-A0A401TD49-F1
#
_cell.length_a   1.000
_cell.length_b   1.000
_cell.length_c   1.000
_cell.angle_alpha   90.00
_cell.angle_beta   90.00
_cell.angle_gamma   90.00
#
_symmetry.space_group_name_H-M   'P 1'
#
loop_
_entity.id
_entity.type
_entity.pdbx_description
1 polymer ?
#
loop_
_entity_poly.entity_id
_entity_poly.type
_entity_poly.pdbx_seq_one_letter_code
_entity_poly.pdbx_strand_id
1 'polypeptide(L)'
;IQAEITVVTASNKNLMEKYEREVVLRKKYHDQLVELRGNIRVLCRVKPVTGSDWEEGSDPPVVWMDPSVDCRVRVMYKGRARSFELDKVFPFQATQEEVTPQQTPTLEGFTQL
;
A
#
# COMPACT_ATOMS: atom_id res chain seq x y z
N ILE A 1 6.77 5.78 50.83
CA ILE A 1 7.09 4.46 50.24
C ILE A 1 5.83 3.63 49.92
N GLN A 2 5.19 2.91 50.86
CA GLN A 2 4.09 1.98 50.49
C GLN A 2 2.90 2.68 49.81
N ALA A 3 2.46 3.84 50.33
CA ALA A 3 1.37 4.62 49.76
C ALA A 3 1.69 5.15 48.35
N GLU A 4 2.92 5.61 48.12
CA GLU A 4 3.36 6.07 46.80
C GLU A 4 3.43 4.92 45.80
N ILE A 5 3.91 3.74 46.22
CA ILE A 5 3.91 2.53 45.38
C ILE A 5 2.48 2.17 44.97
N THR A 6 1.51 2.26 45.89
CA THR A 6 0.10 1.99 45.57
C THR A 6 -0.47 2.98 44.56
N VAL A 7 -0.17 4.29 44.72
CA VAL A 7 -0.61 5.33 43.79
C VAL A 7 -0.01 5.13 42.39
N VAL A 8 1.28 4.82 42.32
CA VAL A 8 1.97 4.54 41.04
C VAL A 8 1.41 3.28 40.39
N THR A 9 1.13 2.24 41.17
CA THR A 9 0.55 0.99 40.63
C THR A 9 -0.87 1.20 40.09
N ALA A 10 -1.70 1.97 40.79
CA ALA A 10 -3.04 2.32 40.32
C ALA A 10 -2.99 3.18 39.04
N SER A 11 -2.03 4.10 38.97
CA SER A 11 -1.82 4.96 37.80
C SER A 11 -1.34 4.13 36.59
N ASN A 12 -0.40 3.20 36.80
CA ASN A 12 0.05 2.27 35.77
C ASN A 12 -1.08 1.36 35.28
N LYS A 13 -1.94 0.87 36.17
CA LYS A 13 -3.11 0.09 35.79
C LYS A 13 -4.08 0.90 34.91
N ASN A 14 -4.36 2.15 35.29
CA ASN A 14 -5.20 3.03 34.48
C ASN A 14 -4.58 3.34 33.11
N LEU A 15 -3.25 3.50 33.06
CA LEU A 15 -2.52 3.71 31.82
C LEU A 15 -2.60 2.49 30.90
N MET A 16 -2.43 1.29 31.46
CA MET A 16 -2.57 0.03 30.72
C MET A 16 -3.99 -0.13 30.15
N GLU A 17 -5.04 0.11 30.94
CA GLU A 17 -6.42 0.03 30.47
C GLU A 17 -6.75 1.05 29.35
N LYS A 18 -6.12 2.23 29.39
CA LYS A 18 -6.25 3.24 28.32
C LYS A 18 -5.50 2.81 27.06
N TYR A 19 -4.30 2.24 27.23
CA TYR A 19 -3.50 1.73 26.12
C TYR A 19 -4.21 0.57 25.40
N GLU A 20 -4.73 -0.40 26.15
CA GLU A 20 -5.50 -1.52 25.57
C GLU A 20 -6.71 -1.03 24.77
N ARG A 21 -7.44 -0.04 25.30
CA ARG A 21 -8.56 0.59 24.58
C ARG A 21 -8.10 1.27 23.30
N GLU A 22 -6.98 1.99 23.33
CA GLU A 22 -6.42 2.64 22.14
C GLU A 22 -6.05 1.61 21.07
N VAL A 23 -5.33 0.54 21.44
CA VAL A 23 -4.92 -0.52 20.51
C VAL A 23 -6.13 -1.15 19.82
N VAL A 24 -7.20 -1.44 20.58
CA VAL A 24 -8.44 -2.01 20.02
C VAL A 24 -9.12 -1.03 19.06
N LEU A 25 -9.21 0.25 19.44
CA LEU A 25 -9.83 1.28 18.58
C LEU A 25 -9.02 1.52 17.32
N ARG A 26 -7.68 1.55 17.42
CA ARG A 26 -6.78 1.71 16.28
C ARG A 26 -6.96 0.60 15.27
N LYS A 27 -7.03 -0.66 15.72
CA LYS A 27 -7.33 -1.81 14.85
C LYS A 27 -8.70 -1.67 14.19
N LYS A 28 -9.75 -1.35 14.95
CA LYS A 28 -11.11 -1.17 14.43
C LYS A 28 -11.17 -0.12 13.32
N TYR A 29 -10.59 1.06 13.54
CA TYR A 29 -10.62 2.13 12.54
C TYR A 29 -9.74 1.81 11.33
N HIS A 30 -8.62 1.12 11.52
CA HIS A 30 -7.81 0.63 10.43
C HIS A 30 -8.60 -0.34 9.53
N ASP A 31 -9.25 -1.34 10.12
CA ASP A 31 -10.05 -2.32 9.39
C ASP A 31 -11.20 -1.65 8.61
N GLN A 32 -11.89 -0.69 9.23
CA GLN A 32 -12.94 0.09 8.56
C GLN A 32 -12.40 0.92 7.39
N LEU A 33 -11.22 1.53 7.54
CA LEU A 33 -10.59 2.29 6.45
C LEU A 33 -10.18 1.38 5.28
N VAL A 34 -9.69 0.17 5.56
CA VAL A 34 -9.36 -0.82 4.53
C VAL A 34 -10.63 -1.27 3.79
N GLU A 35 -11.69 -1.60 4.51
CA GLU A 35 -12.98 -2.02 3.93
C GLU A 35 -13.57 -0.93 3.04
N LEU A 36 -13.59 0.33 3.51
CA LEU A 36 -14.08 1.48 2.74
C LEU A 36 -13.26 1.76 1.47
N ARG A 37 -11.97 1.42 1.48
CA ARG A 37 -11.09 1.53 0.30
C ARG A 37 -11.26 0.37 -0.69
N GLY A 38 -12.00 -0.68 -0.33
CA GLY A 38 -12.11 -1.91 -1.10
C GLY A 38 -11.07 -2.96 -0.67
N ASN A 39 -11.55 -4.18 -0.43
CA ASN A 39 -10.74 -5.32 0.02
C ASN A 39 -9.77 -5.85 -1.05
N ILE A 40 -10.05 -5.56 -2.33
CA ILE A 40 -9.20 -5.91 -3.46
C ILE A 40 -8.61 -4.62 -4.01
N ARG A 41 -7.29 -4.53 -4.05
CA ARG A 41 -6.55 -3.43 -4.69
C ARG A 41 -5.67 -3.96 -5.80
N VAL A 42 -5.75 -3.35 -6.97
CA VAL A 42 -4.93 -3.66 -8.14
C VAL A 42 -3.97 -2.52 -8.38
N LEU A 43 -2.70 -2.76 -8.03
CA LEU A 43 -1.60 -1.85 -8.28
C LEU A 43 -0.83 -2.32 -9.53
N CYS A 44 -0.42 -1.40 -10.39
CA CYS A 44 0.44 -1.70 -11.54
C CYS A 44 1.77 -0.97 -11.42
N ARG A 45 2.87 -1.64 -11.73
CA ARG A 45 4.20 -1.03 -11.84
C ARG A 45 4.76 -1.31 -13.22
N VAL A 46 5.15 -0.25 -13.93
CA VAL A 46 5.77 -0.39 -15.25
C VAL A 46 7.23 -0.79 -15.05
N LYS A 47 7.60 -2.00 -15.49
CA LYS A 47 8.99 -2.47 -15.48
C LYS A 47 9.77 -1.81 -16.63
N PRO A 48 10.99 -1.30 -16.39
CA PRO A 48 11.87 -0.87 -17.46
C PRO A 48 12.21 -2.04 -18.40
N VAL A 49 12.16 -1.79 -19.72
CA VAL A 49 12.54 -2.79 -20.73
C VAL A 49 14.05 -3.05 -20.62
N THR A 50 14.44 -4.30 -20.39
CA THR A 50 15.83 -4.73 -20.33
C THR A 50 16.24 -5.46 -21.60
N GLY A 51 17.53 -5.43 -21.97
CA GLY A 51 18.04 -6.01 -23.23
C GLY A 51 17.74 -7.49 -23.46
N SER A 52 17.36 -8.22 -22.41
CA SER A 52 16.91 -9.62 -22.44
C SER A 52 15.45 -9.81 -22.84
N ASP A 53 14.64 -8.74 -22.83
CA ASP A 53 13.18 -8.80 -23.07
C ASP A 53 12.83 -8.67 -24.57
N TRP A 54 13.85 -8.60 -25.44
CA TRP A 54 13.70 -8.47 -26.88
C TRP A 54 13.66 -9.86 -27.53
N GLU A 55 12.49 -10.29 -27.98
CA GLU A 55 12.44 -11.27 -29.05
C GLU A 55 12.89 -10.60 -30.35
N GLU A 56 13.85 -11.21 -31.01
CA GLU A 56 14.44 -10.72 -32.26
C GLU A 56 13.31 -10.55 -33.32
N GLY A 57 12.93 -9.30 -33.59
CA GLY A 57 11.87 -8.94 -34.54
C GLY A 57 10.56 -8.39 -33.98
N SER A 58 10.42 -8.20 -32.66
CA SER A 58 9.24 -7.52 -32.08
C SER A 58 9.53 -6.06 -31.69
N ASP A 59 8.63 -5.15 -32.07
CA ASP A 59 8.61 -3.78 -31.53
C ASP A 59 8.38 -3.82 -30.01
N PRO A 60 8.99 -2.88 -29.25
CA PRO A 60 8.77 -2.81 -27.81
C PRO A 60 7.32 -2.39 -27.53
N PRO A 61 6.68 -2.92 -26.47
CA PRO A 61 5.40 -2.40 -26.02
C PRO A 61 5.58 -0.95 -25.57
N VAL A 62 4.83 -0.04 -26.19
CA VAL A 62 4.85 1.38 -25.80
C VAL A 62 3.82 1.59 -24.71
N VAL A 63 4.26 2.14 -23.58
CA VAL A 63 3.42 2.41 -22.41
C VAL A 63 3.35 3.92 -22.19
N TRP A 64 2.13 4.45 -22.13
CA TRP A 64 1.86 5.85 -21.79
C TRP A 64 1.10 5.94 -20.47
N MET A 65 1.51 6.90 -19.66
CA MET A 65 0.84 7.29 -18.42
C MET A 65 0.65 8.79 -18.47
N ASP A 66 -0.45 9.25 -17.90
CA ASP A 66 -0.69 10.68 -17.71
C ASP A 66 -0.01 11.10 -16.39
N PRO A 67 0.94 12.04 -16.39
CA PRO A 67 1.58 12.51 -15.17
C PRO A 67 0.61 13.09 -14.14
N SER A 68 -0.57 13.53 -14.58
CA SER A 68 -1.62 14.09 -13.72
C SER A 68 -2.59 13.05 -13.17
N VAL A 69 -2.55 11.80 -13.67
CA VAL A 69 -3.48 10.73 -13.31
C VAL A 69 -2.72 9.45 -12.99
N ASP A 70 -2.60 9.12 -11.71
CA ASP A 70 -1.90 7.94 -11.23
C ASP A 70 -2.75 6.66 -11.23
N CYS A 71 -3.96 6.68 -11.81
CA CYS A 71 -4.87 5.53 -11.85
C CYS A 71 -5.09 4.94 -13.25
N ARG A 72 -4.38 5.43 -14.29
CA ARG A 72 -4.60 4.98 -15.68
C ARG A 72 -3.31 4.73 -16.44
N VAL A 73 -3.26 3.61 -17.16
CA VAL A 73 -2.17 3.26 -18.07
C VAL A 73 -2.70 2.87 -19.45
N ARG A 74 -1.99 3.30 -20.49
CA ARG A 74 -2.26 2.91 -21.88
C ARG A 74 -1.08 2.13 -22.43
N VAL A 75 -1.36 0.98 -23.05
CA VAL A 75 -0.34 0.09 -23.63
C VAL A 75 -0.68 -0.15 -25.10
N MET A 76 0.31 -0.03 -25.98
CA MET A 76 0.23 -0.48 -27.36
C MET A 76 0.92 -1.82 -27.49
N TYR A 77 0.18 -2.80 -28.00
CA TYR A 77 0.69 -4.14 -28.23
C TYR A 77 0.16 -4.67 -29.57
N LYS A 78 1.07 -5.10 -30.46
CA LYS A 78 0.75 -5.58 -31.81
C LYS A 78 -0.19 -4.63 -32.59
N GLY A 79 0.09 -3.33 -32.52
CA GLY A 79 -0.69 -2.28 -33.20
C GLY A 79 -2.05 -1.95 -32.58
N ARG A 80 -2.42 -2.55 -31.43
CA ARG A 80 -3.67 -2.25 -30.73
C ARG A 80 -3.43 -1.50 -29.43
N ALA A 81 -4.15 -0.39 -29.25
CA ALA A 81 -4.15 0.38 -28.00
C ALA A 81 -5.11 -0.25 -26.99
N ARG A 82 -4.67 -0.43 -25.76
CA ARG A 82 -5.51 -0.81 -24.62
C ARG A 82 -5.28 0.16 -23.47
N SER A 83 -6.35 0.52 -22.77
CA SER A 83 -6.31 1.36 -21.57
C SER A 83 -6.83 0.58 -20.37
N PHE A 84 -6.14 0.70 -19.24
CA PHE A 84 -6.51 0.07 -17.98
C PHE A 84 -6.63 1.14 -16.90
N GLU A 85 -7.70 1.07 -16.13
CA GLU A 85 -7.92 1.86 -14.91
C GLU A 85 -7.71 0.97 -13.70
N LEU A 86 -6.94 1.45 -12.74
CA LEU A 86 -6.37 0.70 -11.63
C LEU A 86 -6.35 1.59 -10.39
N ASP A 87 -6.17 1.02 -9.20
CA ASP A 87 -6.08 1.80 -7.97
C ASP A 87 -4.87 2.74 -7.95
N LYS A 88 -3.74 2.26 -8.49
CA LYS A 88 -2.54 3.07 -8.70
C LYS A 88 -1.61 2.47 -9.74
N VAL A 89 -0.99 3.32 -10.54
CA VAL A 89 0.00 3.00 -11.57
C VAL A 89 1.31 3.71 -11.22
N PHE A 90 2.37 2.94 -11.04
CA PHE A 90 3.70 3.44 -10.75
C PHE A 90 4.54 3.48 -12.03
N PRO A 91 5.18 4.63 -12.33
CA PRO A 91 6.04 4.78 -13.49
C PRO A 91 7.36 4.01 -13.32
N PHE A 92 8.15 3.95 -14.39
CA PHE A 92 9.43 3.24 -14.39
C PHE A 92 10.45 3.83 -13.38
N GLN A 93 10.34 5.12 -13.08
CA GLN A 93 11.19 5.81 -12.10
C GLN A 93 10.79 5.51 -10.66
N ALA A 94 9.61 4.93 -10.43
CA ALA A 94 9.14 4.68 -9.07
C ALA A 94 10.07 3.69 -8.35
N THR A 95 10.55 4.12 -7.19
CA THR A 95 11.47 3.34 -6.38
C THR A 95 10.72 2.25 -5.61
N GLN A 96 11.45 1.25 -5.12
CA GLN A 96 10.84 0.21 -4.29
C GLN A 96 10.25 0.80 -3.00
N GLU A 97 10.89 1.81 -2.43
CA GLU A 97 10.43 2.52 -1.23
C GLU A 97 9.13 3.28 -1.47
N GLU A 98 8.87 3.76 -2.69
CA GLU A 98 7.61 4.43 -3.03
C GLU A 98 6.45 3.45 -3.21
N VAL A 99 6.72 2.22 -3.67
CA VAL A 99 5.68 1.18 -3.91
C VAL A 99 5.34 0.41 -2.63
N THR A 100 6.33 0.21 -1.75
CA THR A 100 6.19 -0.62 -0.54
C THR A 100 5.08 -0.14 0.41
N PRO A 101 4.93 1.17 0.70
CA PRO A 101 3.91 1.69 1.62
C PRO A 101 2.46 1.54 1.13
N GLN A 102 2.22 1.39 -0.17
CA GLN A 102 0.85 1.07 -0.64
C GLN A 102 0.50 -0.42 -0.47
N GLN A 103 1.50 -1.29 -0.27
CA GLN A 103 1.29 -2.70 0.06
C GLN A 103 1.20 -2.96 1.58
N THR A 104 1.69 -2.04 2.41
CA THR A 104 1.70 -2.19 3.87
C THR A 104 0.37 -2.08 4.61
N PRO A 105 -0.75 -1.44 4.14
CA PRO A 105 -2.00 -1.50 4.89
C PRO A 105 -2.53 -2.94 5.01
N THR A 106 -2.06 -3.88 4.18
CA THR A 106 -2.33 -5.30 4.38
C THR A 106 -1.47 -5.88 5.49
N LEU A 107 -0.19 -5.50 5.60
CA LEU A 107 0.76 -6.09 6.55
C LEU A 107 0.60 -5.59 7.99
N GLU A 108 0.21 -4.34 8.24
CA GLU A 108 -0.06 -3.84 9.60
C GLU A 108 -1.24 -4.58 10.26
N GLY A 109 -2.22 -5.02 9.46
CA GLY A 109 -3.27 -5.92 9.93
C GLY A 109 -2.76 -7.31 10.36
N PHE A 110 -1.62 -7.76 9.82
CA PHE A 110 -0.98 -9.05 10.13
C PHE A 110 0.06 -8.96 11.25
N THR A 111 0.78 -7.85 11.43
CA THR A 111 1.79 -7.68 12.48
C THR A 111 1.22 -7.36 13.86
N GLN A 112 -0.07 -7.06 13.96
CA GLN A 112 -0.78 -6.88 15.24
C GLN A 112 -1.54 -8.15 15.67
N LEU A 113 -0.91 -9.33 15.51
CA LEU A 113 -1.30 -10.63 16.07
C LEU A 113 -0.18 -11.19 16.94
#